data_AF-A0A5A9MZF6-F1
#
_entry.id   AF-A0A5A9MZF6-F1
#
_cell.length_a   1.000
_cell.length_b   1.000
_cell.length_c   1.000
_cell.angle_alpha   90.00
_cell.angle_beta   90.00
_cell.angle_gamma   90.00
#
_symmetry.space_group_name_H-M   'P 1'
#
loop_
_entity.id
_entity.type
_entity.pdbx_description
1 polymer ?
#
loop_
_entity_poly.entity_id
_entity_poly.type
_entity_poly.pdbx_seq_one_letter_code
_entity_poly.pdbx_strand_id
1 'polypeptide(L)'
;MENTGSQMVSLEQQVESVERSIVFLRQEQLTMLHGLHLEILSLQKRCTDVQEEEELLKAHCSQVEERVQEQQEVQSELRWELSQKTVLVGSLRANLKDKERRFLEELKNRSHRTTALNTELQKQTETAAYLSFQLHSAKQELQQQRRRQVPPAAERPPIHPLPHDRASSPTVVKPKRRSSSRPTSHLRTERARECVPRERVMGPEEPMAMPDPALFLYPYRHRMRPRPPYRHALQEVEGGEESDQLDQGSSVSRLPTTVAKATATTESNAE
;
A
#
# COMPACT_ATOMS: atom_id res chain seq x y z
N MET A 1 -26.77 116.31 41.17
CA MET A 1 -27.10 115.77 39.83
C MET A 1 -26.16 114.63 39.40
N GLU A 2 -25.41 114.00 40.31
CA GLU A 2 -24.34 113.04 39.95
C GLU A 2 -24.81 111.57 39.84
N ASN A 3 -25.98 111.23 40.38
CA ASN A 3 -26.48 109.85 40.46
C ASN A 3 -26.88 109.24 39.10
N THR A 4 -27.30 110.05 38.13
CA THR A 4 -27.68 109.59 36.79
C THR A 4 -26.48 109.27 35.90
N GLY A 5 -25.34 109.94 36.11
CA GLY A 5 -24.10 109.67 35.39
C GLY A 5 -23.47 108.33 35.81
N SER A 6 -23.45 108.02 37.11
CA SER A 6 -22.94 106.74 37.61
C SER A 6 -23.78 105.54 37.18
N GLN A 7 -25.12 105.70 37.05
CA GLN A 7 -26.00 104.64 36.54
C GLN A 7 -25.82 104.39 35.04
N MET A 8 -25.59 105.43 34.25
CA MET A 8 -25.34 105.32 32.81
C MET A 8 -24.03 104.58 32.51
N VAL A 9 -22.95 104.93 33.23
CA VAL A 9 -21.64 104.26 33.10
C VAL A 9 -21.69 102.79 33.54
N SER A 10 -22.48 102.48 34.58
CA SER A 10 -22.69 101.09 35.01
C SER A 10 -23.43 100.24 33.98
N LEU A 11 -24.40 100.82 33.27
CA LEU A 11 -25.18 100.13 32.24
C LEU A 11 -24.34 99.85 30.99
N GLU A 12 -23.50 100.82 30.58
CA GLU A 12 -22.52 100.64 29.49
C GLU A 12 -21.54 99.50 29.79
N GLN A 13 -20.97 99.47 30.99
CA GLN A 13 -20.10 98.35 31.40
C GLN A 13 -20.80 96.99 31.38
N GLN A 14 -22.09 96.96 31.73
CA GLN A 14 -22.89 95.74 31.71
C GLN A 14 -23.18 95.28 30.28
N VAL A 15 -23.47 96.21 29.37
CA VAL A 15 -23.62 95.94 27.93
C VAL A 15 -22.31 95.43 27.34
N GLU A 16 -21.19 96.10 27.58
CA GLU A 16 -19.89 95.65 27.08
C GLU A 16 -19.49 94.27 27.66
N SER A 17 -19.86 93.96 28.91
CA SER A 17 -19.63 92.65 29.52
C SER A 17 -20.43 91.56 28.82
N VAL A 18 -21.72 91.82 28.54
CA VAL A 18 -22.59 90.90 27.80
C VAL A 18 -22.08 90.71 26.37
N GLU A 19 -21.67 91.77 25.68
CA GLU A 19 -21.11 91.68 24.33
C GLU A 19 -19.85 90.80 24.28
N ARG A 20 -18.92 90.98 25.22
CA ARG A 20 -17.75 90.10 25.35
C ARG A 20 -18.15 88.64 25.61
N SER A 21 -19.17 88.41 26.44
CA SER A 21 -19.69 87.06 26.70
C SER A 21 -20.31 86.42 25.45
N ILE A 22 -21.04 87.19 24.64
CA ILE A 22 -21.64 86.72 23.39
C ILE A 22 -20.53 86.33 22.41
N VAL A 23 -19.50 87.17 22.25
CA VAL A 23 -18.36 86.85 21.37
C VAL A 23 -17.64 85.59 21.85
N PHE A 24 -17.45 85.43 23.16
CA PHE A 24 -16.87 84.21 23.74
C PHE A 24 -17.72 82.97 23.43
N LEU A 25 -19.03 83.01 23.70
CA LEU A 25 -19.93 81.89 23.40
C LEU A 25 -19.94 81.55 21.91
N ARG A 26 -19.91 82.56 21.04
CA ARG A 26 -19.85 82.36 19.58
C ARG A 26 -18.55 81.67 19.15
N GLN A 27 -17.42 82.07 19.74
CA GLN A 27 -16.13 81.43 19.50
C GLN A 27 -16.11 79.98 20.00
N GLU A 28 -16.66 79.72 21.19
CA GLU A 28 -16.76 78.38 21.75
C GLU A 28 -17.67 77.48 20.90
N GLN A 29 -18.83 77.98 20.47
CA GLN A 29 -19.74 77.28 19.57
C GLN A 29 -19.08 76.92 18.23
N LEU A 30 -18.33 77.86 17.63
CA LEU A 30 -17.61 77.61 16.37
C LEU A 30 -16.53 76.53 16.55
N THR A 31 -15.80 76.58 17.67
CA THR A 31 -14.74 75.61 18.00
C THR A 31 -15.34 74.21 18.20
N MET A 32 -16.46 74.12 18.92
CA MET A 32 -17.19 72.88 19.12
C MET A 32 -17.71 72.32 17.79
N LEU A 33 -18.34 73.15 16.95
CA LEU A 33 -18.85 72.73 15.64
C LEU A 33 -17.72 72.20 14.74
N HIS A 34 -16.57 72.86 14.74
CA HIS A 34 -15.39 72.41 14.00
C HIS A 34 -14.88 71.06 14.51
N GLY A 35 -14.77 70.89 15.83
CA GLY A 35 -14.38 69.62 16.44
C GLY A 35 -15.32 68.47 16.07
N LEU A 36 -16.63 68.69 16.17
CA LEU A 36 -17.64 67.69 15.78
C LEU A 36 -17.56 67.36 14.28
N HIS A 37 -17.30 68.34 13.43
CA HIS A 37 -17.13 68.10 12.00
C HIS A 37 -15.94 67.16 11.72
N LEU A 38 -14.80 67.38 12.39
CA LEU A 38 -13.64 66.50 12.27
C LEU A 38 -13.93 65.09 12.80
N GLU A 39 -14.68 64.98 13.90
CA GLU A 39 -15.09 63.69 14.45
C GLU A 39 -16.02 62.93 13.49
N ILE A 40 -16.99 63.62 12.87
CA ILE A 40 -17.87 63.03 11.85
C ILE A 40 -17.04 62.51 10.67
N LEU A 41 -16.08 63.28 10.17
CA LEU A 41 -15.20 62.84 9.08
C LEU A 41 -14.35 61.63 9.48
N SER A 42 -13.82 61.61 10.71
CA SER A 42 -13.04 60.48 11.24
C SER A 42 -13.90 59.22 11.37
N LEU A 43 -15.12 59.35 11.89
CA LEU A 43 -16.06 58.25 11.99
C LEU A 43 -16.50 57.74 10.62
N GLN A 44 -16.77 58.62 9.66
CA GLN A 44 -17.09 58.24 8.28
C GLN A 44 -15.97 57.40 7.67
N LYS A 45 -14.71 57.81 7.82
CA LYS A 45 -13.57 57.02 7.35
C LYS A 45 -13.49 55.66 8.03
N ARG A 46 -13.63 55.61 9.36
CA ARG A 46 -13.60 54.33 10.09
C ARG A 46 -14.74 53.40 9.66
N CYS A 47 -15.92 53.94 9.37
CA CYS A 47 -17.04 53.16 8.86
C CYS A 47 -16.75 52.59 7.47
N THR A 48 -16.14 53.35 6.56
CA THR A 48 -15.74 52.82 5.24
C THR A 48 -14.68 51.74 5.37
N ASP A 49 -13.66 51.98 6.20
CA ASP A 49 -12.57 51.01 6.41
C ASP A 49 -13.13 49.67 6.96
N VAL A 50 -14.02 49.74 7.95
CA VAL A 50 -14.66 48.54 8.52
C VAL A 50 -15.55 47.83 7.50
N GLN A 51 -16.24 48.57 6.64
CA GLN A 51 -17.09 47.97 5.61
C GLN A 51 -16.28 47.23 4.55
N GLU A 52 -15.14 47.79 4.14
CA GLU A 52 -14.20 47.11 3.23
C GLU A 52 -13.63 45.83 3.87
N GLU A 53 -13.23 45.90 5.15
CA GLU A 53 -12.77 44.73 5.90
C GLU A 53 -13.85 43.65 6.01
N GLU A 54 -15.10 44.03 6.26
CA GLU A 54 -16.24 43.10 6.33
C GLU A 54 -16.47 42.40 4.98
N GLU A 55 -16.38 43.12 3.86
CA GLU A 55 -16.52 42.55 2.52
C GLU A 55 -15.40 41.57 2.19
N LEU A 56 -14.14 41.91 2.52
CA LEU A 56 -13.00 41.02 2.35
C LEU A 56 -13.14 39.75 3.21
N LEU A 57 -13.59 39.90 4.45
CA LEU A 57 -13.77 38.78 5.35
C LEU A 57 -14.89 37.86 4.87
N LYS A 58 -16.00 38.41 4.38
CA LYS A 58 -17.09 37.64 3.75
C LYS A 58 -16.62 36.85 2.54
N ALA A 59 -15.81 37.46 1.66
CA ALA A 59 -15.25 36.78 0.50
C ALA A 59 -14.32 35.64 0.91
N HIS A 60 -13.47 35.88 1.92
CA HIS A 60 -12.59 34.85 2.47
C HIS A 60 -13.38 33.69 3.13
N CYS A 61 -14.39 34.00 3.94
CA CYS A 61 -15.28 33.00 4.53
C CYS A 61 -15.94 32.13 3.45
N SER A 62 -16.51 32.77 2.42
CA SER A 62 -17.14 32.05 1.30
C SER A 62 -16.17 31.10 0.60
N GLN A 63 -14.93 31.54 0.35
CA GLN A 63 -13.90 30.70 -0.26
C GLN A 63 -13.52 29.52 0.62
N VAL A 64 -13.37 29.74 1.94
CA VAL A 64 -13.03 28.66 2.87
C VAL A 64 -14.18 27.65 2.97
N GLU A 65 -15.42 28.11 3.00
CA GLU A 65 -16.61 27.25 3.00
C GLU A 65 -16.70 26.38 1.75
N GLU A 66 -16.45 26.95 0.56
CA GLU A 66 -16.40 26.19 -0.70
C GLU A 66 -15.33 25.09 -0.64
N ARG A 67 -14.12 25.42 -0.17
CA ARG A 67 -13.02 24.44 -0.04
C ARG A 67 -13.33 23.34 0.98
N VAL A 68 -14.03 23.66 2.07
CA VAL A 68 -14.47 22.67 3.06
C VAL A 68 -15.53 21.75 2.46
N GLN A 69 -16.46 22.29 1.67
CA GLN A 69 -17.49 21.53 0.99
C GLN A 69 -16.88 20.56 -0.04
N GLU A 70 -15.98 21.03 -0.90
CA GLU A 70 -15.24 20.19 -1.86
C GLU A 70 -14.51 19.03 -1.14
N GLN A 71 -13.84 19.34 -0.02
CA GLN A 71 -13.16 18.33 0.78
C GLN A 71 -14.13 17.30 1.38
N GLN A 72 -15.31 17.74 1.84
CA GLN A 72 -16.33 16.84 2.37
C GLN A 72 -16.87 15.89 1.31
N GLU A 73 -17.08 16.38 0.08
CA GLU A 73 -17.52 15.57 -1.06
C GLU A 73 -16.49 14.49 -1.37
N VAL A 74 -15.22 14.87 -1.58
CA VAL A 74 -14.12 13.91 -1.80
C VAL A 74 -13.99 12.92 -0.65
N GLN A 75 -14.11 13.38 0.60
CA GLN A 75 -14.05 12.48 1.76
C GLN A 75 -15.23 11.51 1.79
N SER A 76 -16.42 11.94 1.37
CA SER A 76 -17.60 11.08 1.28
C SER A 76 -17.44 9.99 0.22
N GLU A 77 -16.89 10.33 -0.95
CA GLU A 77 -16.59 9.40 -2.04
C GLU A 77 -15.55 8.35 -1.60
N LEU A 78 -14.45 8.79 -0.98
CA LEU A 78 -13.43 7.89 -0.47
C LEU A 78 -13.97 6.92 0.58
N ARG A 79 -14.84 7.39 1.48
CA ARG A 79 -15.52 6.51 2.46
C ARG A 79 -16.42 5.49 1.77
N TRP A 80 -17.15 5.90 0.74
CA TRP A 80 -18.00 5.00 -0.03
C TRP A 80 -17.15 3.94 -0.75
N GLU A 81 -16.07 4.32 -1.43
CA GLU A 81 -15.15 3.38 -2.07
C GLU A 81 -14.53 2.38 -1.08
N LEU A 82 -14.09 2.86 0.08
CA LEU A 82 -13.55 2.01 1.14
C LEU A 82 -14.58 1.00 1.61
N SER A 83 -15.85 1.41 1.73
CA SER A 83 -16.94 0.50 2.08
C SER A 83 -17.14 -0.58 1.02
N GLN A 84 -17.20 -0.21 -0.26
CA GLN A 84 -17.32 -1.16 -1.38
C GLN A 84 -16.15 -2.15 -1.42
N LYS A 85 -14.91 -1.64 -1.29
CA LYS A 85 -13.70 -2.46 -1.24
C LYS A 85 -13.70 -3.42 -0.05
N THR A 86 -14.17 -2.97 1.12
CA THR A 86 -14.30 -3.81 2.33
C THR A 86 -15.29 -4.95 2.11
N VAL A 87 -16.45 -4.67 1.50
CA VAL A 87 -17.44 -5.70 1.15
C VAL A 87 -16.86 -6.71 0.17
N LEU A 88 -16.17 -6.25 -0.88
CA LEU A 88 -15.53 -7.12 -1.86
C LEU A 88 -14.49 -8.03 -1.21
N VAL A 89 -13.58 -7.47 -0.39
CA VAL A 89 -12.58 -8.24 0.36
C VAL A 89 -13.26 -9.28 1.27
N GLY A 90 -14.36 -8.90 1.94
CA GLY A 90 -15.16 -9.82 2.73
C GLY A 90 -15.69 -11.01 1.90
N SER A 91 -16.26 -10.73 0.72
CA SER A 91 -16.78 -11.76 -0.18
C SER A 91 -15.70 -12.70 -0.71
N LEU A 92 -14.52 -12.16 -1.06
CA LEU A 92 -13.39 -12.95 -1.54
C LEU A 92 -12.81 -13.83 -0.44
N ARG A 93 -12.68 -13.30 0.78
CA ARG A 93 -12.25 -14.08 1.95
C ARG A 93 -13.22 -15.22 2.26
N ALA A 94 -14.54 -14.96 2.22
CA ALA A 94 -15.55 -16.01 2.39
C ALA A 94 -15.44 -17.06 1.28
N ASN A 95 -15.29 -16.65 0.01
CA ASN A 95 -15.15 -17.57 -1.12
C ASN A 95 -13.91 -18.48 -1.00
N LEU A 96 -12.78 -17.93 -0.57
CA LEU A 96 -11.56 -18.71 -0.34
C LEU A 96 -11.76 -19.73 0.79
N LYS A 97 -12.34 -19.31 1.92
CA LYS A 97 -12.69 -20.23 3.01
C LYS A 97 -13.64 -21.32 2.56
N ASP A 98 -14.60 -21.01 1.69
CA ASP A 98 -15.55 -22.00 1.15
C ASP A 98 -14.85 -23.00 0.24
N LYS A 99 -13.95 -22.54 -0.64
CA LYS A 99 -13.13 -23.41 -1.49
C LYS A 99 -12.23 -24.31 -0.65
N GLU A 100 -11.57 -23.77 0.37
CA GLU A 100 -10.75 -24.54 1.30
C GLU A 100 -11.55 -25.67 1.97
N ARG A 101 -12.74 -25.35 2.50
CA ARG A 101 -13.62 -26.38 3.09
C ARG A 101 -13.99 -27.47 2.09
N ARG A 102 -14.31 -27.10 0.84
CA ARG A 102 -14.62 -28.07 -0.22
C ARG A 102 -13.42 -28.96 -0.57
N PHE A 103 -12.23 -28.39 -0.70
CA PHE A 103 -11.01 -29.16 -0.98
C PHE A 103 -10.67 -30.15 0.13
N LEU A 104 -10.85 -29.76 1.39
CA LEU A 104 -10.64 -30.65 2.53
C LEU A 104 -11.65 -31.82 2.53
N GLU A 105 -12.91 -31.53 2.23
CA GLU A 105 -13.93 -32.57 2.14
C GLU A 105 -13.65 -33.54 0.97
N GLU A 106 -13.26 -33.02 -0.19
CA GLU A 106 -12.82 -33.86 -1.31
C GLU A 106 -11.60 -34.71 -0.96
N LEU A 107 -10.61 -34.14 -0.28
CA LEU A 107 -9.41 -34.86 0.15
C LEU A 107 -9.76 -35.98 1.11
N LYS A 108 -10.62 -35.70 2.10
CA LYS A 108 -11.14 -36.70 3.05
C LYS A 108 -11.88 -37.82 2.33
N ASN A 109 -12.75 -37.50 1.38
CA ASN A 109 -13.51 -38.48 0.59
C ASN A 109 -12.59 -39.36 -0.26
N ARG A 110 -11.58 -38.79 -0.91
CA ARG A 110 -10.59 -39.55 -1.69
C ARG A 110 -9.72 -40.43 -0.80
N SER A 111 -9.30 -39.93 0.37
CA SER A 111 -8.55 -40.70 1.35
C SER A 111 -9.37 -41.92 1.82
N HIS A 112 -10.63 -41.72 2.20
CA HIS A 112 -11.52 -42.81 2.59
C HIS A 112 -11.68 -43.86 1.48
N ARG A 113 -11.91 -43.42 0.24
CA ARG A 113 -12.02 -44.32 -0.92
C ARG A 113 -10.72 -45.10 -1.16
N THR A 114 -9.57 -44.46 -1.02
CA THR A 114 -8.26 -45.11 -1.16
C THR A 114 -8.07 -46.17 -0.09
N THR A 115 -8.40 -45.88 1.16
CA THR A 115 -8.37 -46.85 2.25
C THR A 115 -9.30 -48.03 1.96
N ALA A 116 -10.54 -47.79 1.53
CA ALA A 116 -11.48 -48.84 1.19
C ALA A 116 -10.95 -49.76 0.08
N LEU A 117 -10.44 -49.20 -1.02
CA LEU A 117 -9.85 -49.99 -2.11
C LEU A 117 -8.58 -50.75 -1.66
N ASN A 118 -7.76 -50.17 -0.79
CA ASN A 118 -6.57 -50.85 -0.27
C ASN A 118 -6.95 -52.04 0.61
N THR A 119 -7.99 -51.90 1.45
CA THR A 119 -8.51 -53.04 2.23
C THR A 119 -9.08 -54.15 1.34
N GLU A 120 -9.72 -53.79 0.22
CA GLU A 120 -10.23 -54.76 -0.74
C GLU A 120 -9.09 -55.49 -1.47
N LEU A 121 -8.06 -54.75 -1.91
CA LEU A 121 -6.86 -55.32 -2.50
C LEU A 121 -6.13 -56.28 -1.52
N GLN A 122 -6.05 -55.90 -0.24
CA GLN A 122 -5.43 -56.73 0.79
C GLN A 122 -6.18 -58.06 0.98
N LYS A 123 -7.52 -58.03 1.05
CA LYS A 123 -8.34 -59.24 1.09
C LYS A 123 -8.09 -60.13 -0.12
N GLN A 124 -8.06 -59.53 -1.33
CA GLN A 124 -7.77 -60.28 -2.55
C GLN A 124 -6.36 -60.90 -2.50
N THR A 125 -5.37 -60.19 -1.99
CA THR A 125 -4.00 -60.69 -1.82
C THR A 125 -3.94 -61.88 -0.85
N GLU A 126 -4.65 -61.80 0.28
CA GLU A 126 -4.75 -62.88 1.26
C GLU A 126 -5.42 -64.13 0.65
N THR A 127 -6.51 -63.96 -0.09
CA THR A 127 -7.17 -65.08 -0.78
C THR A 127 -6.27 -65.72 -1.85
N ALA A 128 -5.55 -64.90 -2.62
CA ALA A 128 -4.61 -65.40 -3.63
C ALA A 128 -3.44 -66.17 -3.00
N ALA A 129 -2.90 -65.68 -1.87
CA ALA A 129 -1.87 -66.38 -1.11
C ALA A 129 -2.38 -67.71 -0.54
N TYR A 130 -3.60 -67.74 -0.01
CA TYR A 130 -4.24 -68.95 0.49
C TYR A 130 -4.41 -70.03 -0.60
N LEU A 131 -4.95 -69.65 -1.77
CA LEU A 131 -5.09 -70.56 -2.91
C LEU A 131 -3.72 -71.03 -3.44
N SER A 132 -2.73 -70.15 -3.47
CA SER A 132 -1.36 -70.49 -3.86
C SER A 132 -0.76 -71.53 -2.91
N PHE A 133 -0.96 -71.37 -1.60
CA PHE A 133 -0.55 -72.34 -0.59
C PHE A 133 -1.23 -73.69 -0.81
N GLN A 134 -2.56 -73.72 -0.98
CA GLN A 134 -3.29 -74.95 -1.29
C GLN A 134 -2.76 -75.67 -2.54
N LEU A 135 -2.50 -74.93 -3.63
CA LEU A 135 -1.93 -75.49 -4.85
C LEU A 135 -0.51 -76.06 -4.63
N HIS A 136 0.32 -75.39 -3.84
CA HIS A 136 1.66 -75.86 -3.51
C HIS A 136 1.61 -77.13 -2.64
N SER A 137 0.73 -77.17 -1.64
CA SER A 137 0.49 -78.37 -0.82
C SER A 137 0.02 -79.56 -1.67
N ALA A 138 -1.00 -79.36 -2.51
CA ALA A 138 -1.51 -80.42 -3.41
C ALA A 138 -0.42 -80.91 -4.38
N LYS A 139 0.38 -80.00 -4.95
CA LYS A 139 1.52 -80.34 -5.81
C LYS A 139 2.58 -81.15 -5.05
N GLN A 140 2.86 -80.78 -3.80
CA GLN A 140 3.82 -81.47 -2.95
C GLN A 140 3.34 -82.89 -2.62
N GLU A 141 2.07 -83.07 -2.26
CA GLU A 141 1.48 -84.39 -2.01
C GLU A 141 1.56 -85.31 -3.24
N LEU A 142 1.21 -84.80 -4.42
CA LEU A 142 1.34 -85.54 -5.68
C LEU A 142 2.79 -85.93 -5.98
N GLN A 143 3.76 -85.04 -5.72
CA GLN A 143 5.17 -85.33 -5.88
C GLN A 143 5.68 -86.38 -4.88
N GLN A 144 5.21 -86.34 -3.62
CA GLN A 144 5.51 -87.37 -2.63
C GLN A 144 4.92 -88.72 -3.06
N GLN A 145 3.69 -88.74 -3.57
CA GLN A 145 3.06 -89.95 -4.10
C GLN A 145 3.84 -90.52 -5.29
N ARG A 146 4.30 -89.67 -6.22
CA ARG A 146 5.20 -90.07 -7.33
C ARG A 146 6.53 -90.62 -6.83
N ARG A 147 7.16 -90.02 -5.82
CA ARG A 147 8.40 -90.53 -5.24
C ARG A 147 8.21 -91.88 -4.53
N ARG A 148 7.04 -92.13 -3.93
CA ARG A 148 6.69 -93.42 -3.31
C ARG A 148 6.39 -94.53 -4.32
N GLN A 149 6.08 -94.19 -5.58
CA GLN A 149 5.84 -95.16 -6.66
C GLN A 149 7.10 -95.51 -7.49
N VAL A 150 8.24 -94.87 -7.22
CA VAL A 150 9.54 -95.26 -7.81
C VAL A 150 10.23 -96.25 -6.85
N PRO A 151 10.54 -97.50 -7.25
CA PRO A 151 11.25 -98.46 -6.40
C PRO A 151 12.69 -98.00 -6.10
N PRO A 152 13.29 -98.42 -4.97
CA PRO A 152 14.70 -98.15 -4.70
C PRO A 152 15.54 -99.05 -5.60
N ALA A 153 16.00 -98.54 -6.74
CA ALA A 153 17.12 -99.13 -7.46
C ALA A 153 18.42 -98.63 -6.82
N ALA A 154 19.23 -99.61 -6.44
CA ALA A 154 20.46 -99.55 -5.66
C ALA A 154 21.48 -98.47 -6.05
N GLU A 155 22.31 -98.15 -5.07
CA GLU A 155 23.55 -97.40 -5.14
C GLU A 155 24.41 -97.72 -6.38
N ARG A 156 24.91 -96.66 -7.04
CA ARG A 156 26.27 -96.63 -7.59
C ARG A 156 26.79 -95.18 -7.60
N PRO A 157 27.98 -94.90 -7.06
CA PRO A 157 28.61 -93.58 -7.12
C PRO A 157 29.62 -93.54 -8.31
N PRO A 158 30.42 -92.47 -8.45
CA PRO A 158 30.30 -91.45 -9.49
C PRO A 158 31.35 -91.61 -10.61
N ILE A 159 31.26 -90.86 -11.71
CA ILE A 159 32.38 -90.20 -12.43
C ILE A 159 31.85 -89.60 -13.76
N HIS A 160 31.89 -88.26 -13.78
CA HIS A 160 32.12 -87.30 -14.86
C HIS A 160 31.24 -87.19 -16.13
N PRO A 161 31.01 -85.92 -16.58
CA PRO A 161 30.05 -85.54 -17.63
C PRO A 161 30.71 -85.28 -19.00
N LEU A 162 29.96 -85.39 -20.11
CA LEU A 162 30.08 -84.59 -21.36
C LEU A 162 29.14 -85.15 -22.48
N PRO A 163 28.86 -84.42 -23.60
CA PRO A 163 28.20 -83.11 -23.76
C PRO A 163 26.90 -83.22 -24.62
N HIS A 164 26.28 -82.07 -24.92
CA HIS A 164 25.17 -81.84 -25.89
C HIS A 164 23.75 -82.22 -25.41
N ASP A 165 22.69 -81.44 -25.56
CA ASP A 165 22.47 -80.13 -26.16
C ASP A 165 21.11 -79.59 -25.64
N ARG A 166 21.09 -78.34 -25.18
CA ARG A 166 19.99 -77.35 -25.24
C ARG A 166 20.30 -76.26 -24.23
N ALA A 167 20.90 -75.16 -24.67
CA ALA A 167 20.18 -74.01 -25.19
C ALA A 167 19.18 -73.44 -24.18
N SER A 168 19.66 -72.56 -23.30
CA SER A 168 19.14 -71.19 -23.13
C SER A 168 19.87 -70.55 -21.95
N SER A 169 21.00 -69.94 -22.27
CA SER A 169 21.74 -69.05 -21.38
C SER A 169 20.89 -67.82 -21.03
N PRO A 170 20.97 -67.29 -19.79
CA PRO A 170 20.43 -65.98 -19.48
C PRO A 170 21.42 -64.94 -20.03
N THR A 171 21.20 -64.49 -21.25
CA THR A 171 21.86 -63.28 -21.75
C THR A 171 21.40 -62.10 -20.90
N VAL A 172 22.30 -61.63 -20.03
CA VAL A 172 22.23 -60.30 -19.44
C VAL A 172 22.33 -59.31 -20.59
N VAL A 173 21.18 -58.87 -21.10
CA VAL A 173 21.09 -57.84 -22.13
C VAL A 173 21.44 -56.51 -21.47
N LYS A 174 22.70 -56.08 -21.63
CA LYS A 174 23.09 -54.67 -21.44
C LYS A 174 22.31 -53.82 -22.46
N PRO A 175 21.51 -52.82 -22.05
CA PRO A 175 20.89 -51.94 -23.02
C PRO A 175 21.95 -50.99 -23.59
N LYS A 176 22.18 -51.13 -24.88
CA LYS A 176 23.00 -50.24 -25.71
C LYS A 176 22.37 -48.84 -25.70
N ARG A 177 23.04 -47.85 -25.08
CA ARG A 177 22.75 -46.43 -25.30
C ARG A 177 22.92 -46.11 -26.78
N ARG A 178 21.82 -45.86 -27.48
CA ARG A 178 21.80 -45.02 -28.67
C ARG A 178 20.65 -44.02 -28.49
N SER A 179 21.06 -42.76 -28.38
CA SER A 179 20.23 -41.57 -28.31
C SER A 179 19.32 -41.43 -29.53
N SER A 180 18.02 -41.34 -29.31
CA SER A 180 17.12 -40.54 -30.14
C SER A 180 16.01 -39.94 -29.25
N SER A 181 15.61 -38.75 -29.64
CA SER A 181 14.82 -37.75 -28.96
C SER A 181 13.37 -38.15 -28.64
N ARG A 182 12.89 -37.81 -27.43
CA ARG A 182 11.72 -36.93 -27.16
C ARG A 182 11.43 -36.86 -25.65
N PRO A 183 11.08 -35.68 -25.09
CA PRO A 183 10.84 -35.51 -23.67
C PRO A 183 9.39 -35.90 -23.33
N THR A 184 9.18 -37.04 -22.69
CA THR A 184 7.84 -37.48 -22.24
C THR A 184 7.66 -37.41 -20.72
N SER A 185 8.68 -36.94 -19.99
CA SER A 185 8.65 -36.82 -18.53
C SER A 185 7.84 -35.61 -18.02
N HIS A 186 7.58 -34.61 -18.86
CA HIS A 186 6.82 -33.43 -18.45
C HIS A 186 5.32 -33.73 -18.25
N LEU A 187 4.72 -34.60 -19.06
CA LEU A 187 3.28 -34.92 -19.00
C LEU A 187 2.88 -35.79 -17.80
N ARG A 188 3.76 -36.69 -17.33
CA ARG A 188 3.47 -37.50 -16.13
C ARG A 188 3.69 -36.75 -14.82
N THR A 189 4.57 -35.75 -14.83
CA THR A 189 4.82 -34.92 -13.65
C THR A 189 3.73 -33.85 -13.46
N GLU A 190 2.99 -33.49 -14.52
CA GLU A 190 1.83 -32.59 -14.44
C GLU A 190 0.62 -33.24 -13.75
N ARG A 191 0.19 -34.45 -14.13
CA ARG A 191 -1.01 -35.08 -13.54
C ARG A 191 -0.92 -35.37 -12.04
N ALA A 192 0.29 -35.52 -11.49
CA ALA A 192 0.48 -35.71 -10.06
C ALA A 192 0.54 -34.38 -9.27
N ARG A 193 0.68 -33.23 -9.95
CA ARG A 193 0.82 -31.90 -9.36
C ARG A 193 -0.45 -31.04 -9.48
N GLU A 194 -1.53 -31.58 -10.03
CA GLU A 194 -2.83 -30.89 -10.15
C GLU A 194 -3.60 -30.78 -8.82
N CYS A 195 -3.17 -31.48 -7.76
CA CYS A 195 -3.85 -31.43 -6.44
C CYS A 195 -3.30 -30.37 -5.49
N VAL A 196 -2.35 -29.54 -5.94
CA VAL A 196 -1.87 -28.38 -5.17
C VAL A 196 -2.00 -27.16 -6.07
N PRO A 197 -2.82 -26.15 -5.72
CA PRO A 197 -2.80 -24.88 -6.41
C PRO A 197 -1.36 -24.37 -6.47
N ARG A 198 -0.78 -24.27 -7.67
CA ARG A 198 0.48 -23.54 -7.89
C ARG A 198 0.17 -22.05 -7.84
N GLU A 199 -0.19 -21.57 -6.66
CA GLU A 199 0.01 -20.17 -6.34
C GLU A 199 1.51 -19.94 -6.45
N ARG A 200 1.92 -19.16 -7.45
CA ARG A 200 3.30 -18.67 -7.52
C ARG A 200 3.43 -17.77 -6.30
N VAL A 201 3.89 -18.34 -5.18
CA VAL A 201 4.35 -17.59 -4.03
C VAL A 201 5.57 -16.83 -4.54
N MET A 202 5.32 -15.62 -5.06
CA MET A 202 6.32 -14.57 -4.98
C MET A 202 6.64 -14.52 -3.50
N GLY A 203 7.83 -14.99 -3.12
CA GLY A 203 8.31 -14.80 -1.76
C GLY A 203 8.21 -13.32 -1.39
N PRO A 204 8.23 -12.97 -0.10
CA PRO A 204 8.26 -11.58 0.31
C PRO A 204 9.34 -10.88 -0.51
N GLU A 205 8.95 -9.84 -1.25
CA GLU A 205 9.90 -8.95 -1.89
C GLU A 205 10.95 -8.59 -0.83
N GLU A 206 12.23 -8.79 -1.17
CA GLU A 206 13.33 -8.51 -0.25
C GLU A 206 13.11 -7.10 0.30
N PRO A 207 12.96 -6.94 1.63
CA PRO A 207 12.57 -5.65 2.20
C PRO A 207 13.65 -4.65 1.81
N MET A 208 13.32 -3.78 0.86
CA MET A 208 14.15 -2.66 0.50
C MET A 208 14.46 -1.92 1.80
N ALA A 209 15.75 -1.70 2.07
CA ALA A 209 16.17 -0.96 3.25
C ALA A 209 15.32 0.31 3.35
N MET A 210 14.66 0.49 4.50
CA MET A 210 13.80 1.64 4.71
C MET A 210 14.58 2.91 4.35
N PRO A 211 13.99 3.84 3.58
CA PRO A 211 14.65 5.10 3.28
C PRO A 211 15.03 5.76 4.61
N ASP A 212 16.26 6.26 4.68
CA ASP A 212 16.84 6.82 5.91
C ASP A 212 15.89 7.85 6.53
N PRO A 213 15.36 7.60 7.75
CA PRO A 213 14.40 8.50 8.39
C PRO A 213 15.03 9.87 8.69
N ALA A 214 16.36 9.98 8.72
CA ALA A 214 17.04 11.25 8.89
C ALA A 214 16.72 12.23 7.75
N LEU A 215 16.34 11.78 6.55
CA LEU A 215 15.91 12.65 5.45
C LEU A 215 14.66 13.47 5.78
N PHE A 216 13.85 13.04 6.74
CA PHE A 216 12.65 13.76 7.19
C PHE A 216 12.90 14.64 8.42
N LEU A 217 14.05 14.48 9.08
CA LEU A 217 14.39 15.19 10.31
C LEU A 217 15.21 16.47 10.06
N TYR A 218 15.67 16.69 8.83
CA TYR A 218 16.27 17.96 8.44
C TYR A 218 15.19 18.96 8.02
N PRO A 219 15.10 20.14 8.66
CA PRO A 219 14.33 21.25 8.13
C PRO A 219 14.80 21.49 6.70
N TYR A 220 13.87 21.54 5.77
CA TYR A 220 14.08 21.67 4.33
C TYR A 220 14.71 23.03 3.97
N ARG A 221 15.96 23.27 4.40
CA ARG A 221 16.74 24.43 4.01
C ARG A 221 17.61 24.03 2.83
N HIS A 222 17.07 24.33 1.66
CA HIS A 222 17.79 24.53 0.41
C HIS A 222 18.68 23.35 -0.04
N ARG A 223 18.06 22.32 -0.64
CA ARG A 223 18.71 21.67 -1.79
C ARG A 223 18.63 22.61 -3.00
N MET A 224 19.48 23.65 -3.02
CA MET A 224 19.97 24.15 -4.30
C MET A 224 20.83 23.02 -4.85
N ARG A 225 20.25 22.20 -5.73
CA ARG A 225 20.97 21.15 -6.45
C ARG A 225 22.09 21.85 -7.24
N PRO A 226 23.38 21.66 -6.94
CA PRO A 226 24.40 21.97 -7.91
C PRO A 226 24.19 20.94 -9.02
N ARG A 227 23.85 21.41 -10.21
CA ARG A 227 23.88 20.60 -11.42
C ARG A 227 25.29 19.99 -11.51
N PRO A 228 25.46 18.67 -11.65
CA PRO A 228 26.80 18.11 -11.75
C PRO A 228 27.44 18.63 -13.04
N PRO A 229 28.64 19.25 -12.99
CA PRO A 229 29.40 19.46 -14.20
C PRO A 229 29.87 18.09 -14.69
N TYR A 230 29.61 17.86 -15.96
CA TYR A 230 30.13 16.75 -16.73
C TYR A 230 31.66 16.68 -16.53
N ARG A 231 32.15 15.69 -15.78
CA ARG A 231 33.59 15.42 -15.72
C ARG A 231 34.02 14.69 -16.98
N HIS A 232 34.52 15.45 -17.94
CA HIS A 232 35.73 15.04 -18.62
C HIS A 232 36.90 15.24 -17.65
N ALA A 233 37.70 14.19 -17.49
CA ALA A 233 38.97 14.27 -16.81
C ALA A 233 39.94 15.10 -17.65
N LEU A 234 40.51 16.15 -17.07
CA LEU A 234 41.85 16.66 -17.35
C LEU A 234 42.23 17.72 -16.30
N GLN A 235 43.38 17.48 -15.64
CA GLN A 235 44.34 18.41 -15.05
C GLN A 235 43.85 19.35 -13.92
N GLU A 236 44.33 19.20 -12.68
CA GLU A 236 45.49 19.91 -12.08
C GLU A 236 45.39 21.44 -12.28
N VAL A 237 45.54 22.34 -11.32
CA VAL A 237 46.12 22.36 -9.96
C VAL A 237 45.81 23.77 -9.41
N GLU A 238 45.82 23.93 -8.07
CA GLU A 238 46.01 25.18 -7.30
C GLU A 238 44.96 26.31 -7.28
N GLY A 239 44.72 26.81 -6.04
CA GLY A 239 44.63 28.26 -5.80
C GLY A 239 43.51 28.74 -4.85
N GLY A 240 43.92 29.27 -3.68
CA GLY A 240 43.30 30.39 -2.95
C GLY A 240 42.11 30.07 -2.04
N GLU A 241 42.23 30.19 -0.70
CA GLU A 241 41.99 31.43 0.09
C GLU A 241 40.49 31.75 0.26
N GLU A 242 39.93 32.24 1.35
CA GLU A 242 40.24 32.45 2.78
C GLU A 242 38.93 33.03 3.38
N SER A 243 38.76 32.88 4.70
CA SER A 243 38.05 33.82 5.59
C SER A 243 36.51 33.85 5.67
N ASP A 244 36.04 33.26 6.79
CA ASP A 244 35.55 33.94 7.99
C ASP A 244 34.21 34.72 8.07
N GLN A 245 33.57 34.43 9.21
CA GLN A 245 32.79 35.29 10.12
C GLN A 245 31.25 35.45 9.96
N LEU A 246 30.58 34.93 11.00
CA LEU A 246 29.60 35.56 11.91
C LEU A 246 28.37 36.26 11.30
N ASP A 247 27.16 35.89 11.75
CA ASP A 247 26.44 36.60 12.84
C ASP A 247 24.97 36.11 12.96
N GLN A 248 24.46 36.29 14.17
CA GLN A 248 23.14 35.94 14.69
C GLN A 248 22.03 36.83 14.11
N GLY A 249 20.78 36.33 14.12
CA GLY A 249 19.63 37.22 13.92
C GLY A 249 18.31 36.53 13.63
N SER A 250 17.44 36.52 14.65
CA SER A 250 15.99 36.31 14.61
C SER A 250 15.29 36.85 13.35
N SER A 251 14.27 36.12 12.83
CA SER A 251 12.93 36.67 12.52
C SER A 251 12.00 35.68 11.79
N VAL A 252 10.84 35.45 12.43
CA VAL A 252 9.47 35.43 11.88
C VAL A 252 9.21 34.69 10.56
N SER A 253 8.65 33.48 10.67
CA SER A 253 8.12 32.69 9.55
C SER A 253 6.88 33.33 8.90
N ARG A 254 6.99 33.69 7.61
CA ARG A 254 5.86 33.79 6.68
C ARG A 254 5.99 32.66 5.66
N LEU A 255 4.96 31.83 5.51
CA LEU A 255 4.89 30.80 4.47
C LEU A 255 4.01 31.31 3.32
N PRO A 256 4.49 31.26 2.07
CA PRO A 256 3.64 31.44 0.89
C PRO A 256 3.01 30.11 0.45
N THR A 257 1.70 30.13 0.24
CA THR A 257 0.92 29.06 -0.39
C THR A 257 1.12 29.12 -1.91
N THR A 258 1.66 28.07 -2.52
CA THR A 258 1.60 27.87 -3.97
C THR A 258 0.85 26.58 -4.28
N VAL A 259 -0.33 26.74 -4.89
CA VAL A 259 -1.14 25.64 -5.45
C VAL A 259 -0.74 25.50 -6.91
N ALA A 260 -0.12 24.37 -7.27
CA ALA A 260 0.10 23.98 -8.65
C ALA A 260 -1.11 23.19 -9.16
N LYS A 261 -1.84 23.78 -10.10
CA LYS A 261 -2.94 23.18 -10.85
C LYS A 261 -2.37 22.29 -11.96
N ALA A 262 -2.68 21.00 -11.94
CA ALA A 262 -2.38 20.08 -13.03
C ALA A 262 -3.67 19.71 -13.75
N THR A 263 -3.80 20.15 -14.99
CA THR A 263 -4.82 19.73 -15.97
C THR A 263 -4.36 18.43 -16.62
N ALA A 264 -5.18 17.38 -16.56
CA ALA A 264 -4.97 16.15 -17.32
C ALA A 264 -5.89 16.16 -18.55
N THR A 265 -5.28 16.16 -19.73
CA THR A 265 -5.90 15.96 -21.03
C THR A 265 -6.16 14.46 -21.22
N THR A 266 -7.42 14.07 -21.42
CA THR A 266 -7.78 12.72 -21.89
C THR A 266 -8.05 12.78 -23.39
N GLU A 267 -7.17 12.20 -24.18
CA GLU A 267 -7.40 11.93 -25.60
C GLU A 267 -8.21 10.63 -25.74
N SER A 268 -9.39 10.77 -26.34
CA SER A 268 -10.18 9.68 -26.91
C SER A 268 -9.53 9.23 -28.21
N ASN A 269 -9.32 7.93 -28.39
CA ASN A 269 -9.12 7.37 -29.72
C ASN A 269 -10.18 6.31 -30.00
N ALA A 270 -10.99 6.61 -31.00
CA ALA A 270 -12.00 5.75 -31.59
C ALA A 270 -11.75 5.75 -33.10
N GLU A 271 -11.32 4.60 -33.62
CA GLU A 271 -11.70 4.05 -34.92
C GLU A 271 -11.23 2.58 -35.01
#